data_AF-Q8SS69-F1
#
_entry.id   AF-Q8SS69-F1
#
_cell.length_a   1.000
_cell.length_b   1.000
_cell.length_c   1.000
_cell.angle_alpha   90.00
_cell.angle_beta   90.00
_cell.angle_gamma   90.00
#
_symmetry.space_group_name_H-M   'P 1'
#
loop_
_entity.id
_entity.type
_entity.pdbx_description
1 polymer ?
#
loop_
_entity_poly.entity_id
_entity_poly.type
_entity_poly.pdbx_seq_one_letter_code
_entity_poly.pdbx_strand_id
1 'polypeptide(L)'
;MNTKKATAIQKSVFYPALMSSMSSVVFGMSLTVMGCMHSLVLEMWKRTMDETTANSRWGIASGNIFLGCLVSNILVNVLRPNLKKALLFSNILYAMGYITFLLSQSFSFSFMLSGRLIVGLAAGVTCAIVPIYISLISPTEYRGFLLSFHPLGINIGVTFGNALSCLSSDNTWRIPLFTALILVALNFLGLLGIDSPGHEEGSSGASLPDLITNNRARKSIFLAILVHMSQHLCGVDYITLFLKDLFPSDIHSSEVMAIWISLFSVLVTVVFTKYIDLIGRKPLIIASSLITGTATAMLTFDLYPPVATMLFVFGYNIGLSSIPWFITTEVFPPKYANSAGLLAVSMNWLSAYGILVILYPLHVRYGNIMFSFYTACMGLFVGLMAFLFRETKNKTPDFQ
;
A
#
# COMPACT_ATOMS: atom_id res chain seq x y z
N MET A 1 -12.51 34.97 -11.90
CA MET A 1 -11.08 34.68 -11.69
C MET A 1 -10.45 34.39 -13.05
N ASN A 2 -9.44 35.17 -13.48
CA ASN A 2 -8.93 35.17 -14.86
C ASN A 2 -8.32 33.79 -15.22
N THR A 3 -8.71 33.20 -16.35
CA THR A 3 -8.30 31.83 -16.77
C THR A 3 -6.78 31.62 -16.74
N LYS A 4 -6.00 32.63 -17.16
CA LYS A 4 -4.52 32.60 -17.09
C LYS A 4 -3.95 32.49 -15.66
N LYS A 5 -4.60 33.11 -14.66
CA LYS A 5 -4.18 33.01 -13.24
C LYS A 5 -4.48 31.62 -12.67
N ALA A 6 -5.62 31.02 -13.05
CA ALA A 6 -5.95 29.65 -12.68
C ALA A 6 -4.96 28.63 -13.29
N THR A 7 -4.55 28.82 -14.56
CA THR A 7 -3.54 27.97 -15.22
C THR A 7 -2.15 28.12 -14.60
N ALA A 8 -1.77 29.32 -14.15
CA ALA A 8 -0.49 29.56 -13.47
C ALA A 8 -0.44 28.90 -12.08
N ILE A 9 -1.51 28.98 -11.30
CA ILE A 9 -1.65 28.30 -9.99
C ILE A 9 -1.66 26.76 -10.19
N GLN A 10 -2.28 26.26 -11.26
CA GLN A 10 -2.23 24.84 -11.59
C GLN A 10 -0.80 24.35 -11.87
N LYS A 11 0.02 25.11 -12.62
CA LYS A 11 1.41 24.73 -12.89
C LYS A 11 2.30 24.78 -11.66
N SER A 12 2.06 25.71 -10.72
CA SER A 12 2.86 25.83 -9.49
C SER A 12 2.63 24.69 -8.48
N VAL A 13 1.46 24.05 -8.49
CA VAL A 13 1.11 22.95 -7.57
C VAL A 13 1.38 21.57 -8.19
N PHE A 14 1.30 21.45 -9.52
CA PHE A 14 1.44 20.16 -10.20
C PHE A 14 2.84 19.56 -10.04
N TYR A 15 3.91 20.35 -10.20
CA TYR A 15 5.28 19.84 -10.05
C TYR A 15 5.55 19.31 -8.62
N PRO A 16 5.23 20.04 -7.54
CA PRO A 16 5.37 19.51 -6.18
C PRO A 16 4.50 18.27 -5.90
N ALA A 17 3.26 18.24 -6.41
CA ALA A 17 2.39 17.07 -6.28
C ALA A 17 2.97 15.85 -7.00
N LEU A 18 3.50 16.03 -8.22
CA LEU A 18 4.14 14.97 -8.99
C LEU A 18 5.41 14.46 -8.30
N MET A 19 6.33 15.33 -7.89
CA MET A 19 7.59 14.94 -7.26
C MET A 19 7.39 14.27 -5.90
N SER A 20 6.44 14.73 -5.08
CA SER A 20 6.07 14.03 -3.85
C SER A 20 5.43 12.67 -4.14
N SER A 21 4.56 12.58 -5.15
CA SER A 21 3.95 11.30 -5.54
C SER A 21 4.94 10.29 -6.12
N MET A 22 6.06 10.73 -6.71
CA MET A 22 7.14 9.83 -7.15
C MET A 22 7.74 9.01 -5.99
N SER A 23 7.70 9.50 -4.75
CA SER A 23 8.08 8.67 -3.58
C SER A 23 7.14 7.47 -3.41
N SER A 24 5.87 7.61 -3.82
CA SER A 24 4.88 6.52 -3.84
C SER A 24 5.18 5.49 -4.93
N VAL A 25 5.78 5.91 -6.05
CA VAL A 25 6.30 4.99 -7.08
C VAL A 25 7.45 4.16 -6.52
N VAL A 26 8.38 4.79 -5.79
CA VAL A 26 9.45 4.07 -5.09
C VAL A 26 8.86 3.07 -4.09
N PHE A 27 7.83 3.45 -3.33
CA PHE A 27 7.12 2.53 -2.44
C PHE A 27 6.53 1.33 -3.20
N GLY A 28 5.73 1.58 -4.23
CA GLY A 28 5.08 0.52 -5.01
C GLY A 28 6.08 -0.45 -5.62
N MET A 29 7.16 0.05 -6.20
CA MET A 29 8.25 -0.77 -6.74
C MET A 29 8.91 -1.60 -5.64
N SER A 30 9.09 -1.01 -4.45
CA SER A 30 9.67 -1.70 -3.28
C SER A 30 8.85 -2.90 -2.82
N LEU A 31 7.54 -2.95 -3.08
CA LEU A 31 6.73 -4.13 -2.80
C LEU A 31 7.21 -5.31 -3.67
N THR A 32 7.22 -5.12 -4.98
CA THR A 32 7.45 -6.20 -5.97
C THR A 32 8.91 -6.50 -6.31
N VAL A 33 9.83 -5.52 -6.18
CA VAL A 33 11.20 -5.65 -6.70
C VAL A 33 12.00 -6.78 -6.05
N MET A 34 11.78 -7.08 -4.76
CA MET A 34 12.45 -8.20 -4.10
C MET A 34 12.02 -9.55 -4.67
N GLY A 35 10.80 -9.65 -5.21
CA GLY A 35 10.31 -10.86 -5.89
C GLY A 35 11.19 -11.26 -7.07
N CYS A 36 11.93 -10.31 -7.66
CA CYS A 36 12.91 -10.59 -8.72
C CYS A 36 14.08 -11.48 -8.23
N MET A 37 14.33 -11.53 -6.93
CA MET A 37 15.38 -12.35 -6.31
C MET A 37 14.82 -13.63 -5.66
N HIS A 38 13.51 -13.87 -5.73
CA HIS A 38 12.84 -14.94 -4.98
C HIS A 38 13.43 -16.33 -5.25
N SER A 39 13.56 -16.71 -6.52
CA SER A 39 14.11 -17.99 -6.95
C SER A 39 15.52 -18.21 -6.43
N LEU A 40 16.40 -17.21 -6.63
CA LEU A 40 17.80 -17.26 -6.22
C LEU A 40 17.97 -17.36 -4.70
N VAL A 41 17.19 -16.57 -3.93
CA VAL A 41 17.21 -16.60 -2.46
C VAL A 41 16.75 -17.96 -1.95
N LEU A 42 15.64 -18.49 -2.47
CA LEU A 42 15.14 -19.79 -2.05
C LEU A 42 16.10 -20.91 -2.41
N GLU A 43 16.69 -20.91 -3.60
CA GLU A 43 17.68 -21.92 -3.99
C GLU A 43 18.85 -21.93 -3.02
N MET A 44 19.40 -20.77 -2.68
CA MET A 44 20.52 -20.66 -1.75
C MET A 44 20.14 -21.07 -0.33
N TRP A 45 18.95 -20.68 0.15
CA TRP A 45 18.49 -21.08 1.47
C TRP A 45 18.24 -22.58 1.58
N LYS A 46 17.62 -23.19 0.57
CA LYS A 46 17.36 -24.64 0.51
C LYS A 46 18.63 -25.50 0.55
N ARG A 47 19.82 -24.94 0.26
CA ARG A 47 21.11 -25.62 0.47
C ARG A 47 21.48 -25.81 1.94
N THR A 48 20.88 -25.05 2.85
CA THR A 48 21.24 -25.00 4.28
C THR A 48 20.07 -25.22 5.23
N MET A 49 18.84 -25.19 4.74
CA MET A 49 17.62 -25.42 5.53
C MET A 49 16.58 -26.16 4.72
N ASP A 50 15.60 -26.77 5.40
CA ASP A 50 14.49 -27.44 4.73
C ASP A 50 13.53 -26.46 4.05
N GLU A 51 12.73 -26.97 3.13
CA GLU A 51 11.82 -26.17 2.32
C GLU A 51 10.79 -25.39 3.16
N THR A 52 10.26 -26.01 4.22
CA THR A 52 9.28 -25.37 5.10
C THR A 52 9.89 -24.15 5.79
N THR A 53 11.12 -24.27 6.31
CA THR A 53 11.83 -23.15 6.94
C THR A 53 12.20 -22.07 5.94
N ALA A 54 12.66 -22.44 4.74
CA ALA A 54 13.03 -21.48 3.70
C ALA A 54 11.83 -20.63 3.28
N ASN A 55 10.68 -21.25 3.01
CA ASN A 55 9.45 -20.56 2.66
C ASN A 55 8.92 -19.70 3.82
N SER A 56 8.97 -20.21 5.06
CA SER A 56 8.58 -19.43 6.23
C SER A 56 9.43 -18.18 6.40
N ARG A 57 10.75 -18.30 6.25
CA ARG A 57 11.67 -17.16 6.28
C ARG A 57 11.40 -16.18 5.15
N TRP A 58 11.04 -16.64 3.96
CA TRP A 58 10.72 -15.76 2.84
C TRP A 58 9.44 -14.95 3.11
N GLY A 59 8.40 -15.58 3.64
CA GLY A 59 7.18 -14.91 4.07
C GLY A 59 7.45 -13.83 5.11
N ILE A 60 8.26 -14.14 6.14
CA ILE A 60 8.68 -13.18 7.17
C ILE A 60 9.49 -12.02 6.56
N ALA A 61 10.49 -12.33 5.73
CA ALA A 61 11.32 -11.31 5.10
C ALA A 61 10.48 -10.39 4.19
N SER A 62 9.60 -10.96 3.38
CA SER A 62 8.68 -10.20 2.51
C SER A 62 7.73 -9.34 3.31
N GLY A 63 7.17 -9.85 4.41
CA GLY A 63 6.27 -9.10 5.29
C GLY A 63 6.96 -7.98 6.08
N ASN A 64 8.26 -8.06 6.31
CA ASN A 64 8.98 -7.10 7.17
C ASN A 64 8.95 -5.64 6.66
N ILE A 65 8.62 -5.43 5.38
CA ILE A 65 8.33 -4.09 4.86
C ILE A 65 7.15 -3.43 5.61
N PHE A 66 6.12 -4.20 5.95
CA PHE A 66 4.95 -3.70 6.69
C PHE A 66 5.25 -3.49 8.17
N LEU A 67 6.10 -4.32 8.78
CA LEU A 67 6.61 -4.07 10.12
C LEU A 67 7.41 -2.75 10.16
N GLY A 68 8.21 -2.48 9.14
CA GLY A 68 8.89 -1.19 8.98
C GLY A 68 7.89 -0.03 8.85
N CYS A 69 6.82 -0.21 8.07
CA CYS A 69 5.76 0.81 7.96
C CYS A 69 5.11 1.10 9.31
N LEU A 70 4.82 0.06 10.10
CA LEU A 70 4.28 0.19 11.46
C LEU A 70 5.23 0.97 12.39
N VAL A 71 6.51 0.61 12.41
CA VAL A 71 7.52 1.29 13.26
C VAL A 71 7.71 2.74 12.82
N SER A 72 7.55 3.05 11.53
CA SER A 72 7.68 4.41 11.00
C SER A 72 6.66 5.39 11.60
N ASN A 73 5.51 4.91 12.10
CA ASN A 73 4.49 5.78 12.72
C ASN A 73 5.06 6.59 13.89
N ILE A 74 6.07 6.08 14.59
CA ILE A 74 6.77 6.79 15.67
C ILE A 74 7.65 7.91 15.08
N LEU A 75 8.42 7.57 14.03
CA LEU A 75 9.34 8.48 13.36
C LEU A 75 8.62 9.64 12.65
N VAL A 76 7.47 9.36 12.03
CA VAL A 76 6.66 10.35 11.31
C VAL A 76 6.30 11.53 12.21
N ASN A 77 5.98 11.29 13.50
CA ASN A 77 5.63 12.37 14.41
C ASN A 77 6.77 13.38 14.61
N VAL A 78 8.02 12.91 14.58
CA VAL A 78 9.22 13.76 14.69
C VAL A 78 9.53 14.49 13.38
N LEU A 79 9.22 13.86 12.23
CA LEU A 79 9.53 14.40 10.90
C LEU A 79 8.44 15.32 10.34
N ARG A 80 7.20 15.22 10.85
CA ARG A 80 6.02 16.01 10.43
C ARG A 80 6.23 17.53 10.35
N PRO A 81 7.02 18.19 11.22
CA PRO A 81 7.23 19.65 11.14
C PRO A 81 7.82 20.12 9.80
N ASN A 82 8.52 19.26 9.06
CA ASN A 82 9.03 19.61 7.73
C ASN A 82 8.86 18.45 6.75
N LEU A 83 7.78 18.51 5.97
CA LEU A 83 7.36 17.44 5.06
C LEU A 83 8.40 17.20 3.95
N LYS A 84 9.05 18.24 3.42
CA LYS A 84 10.15 18.08 2.44
C LYS A 84 11.30 17.26 3.02
N LYS A 85 11.79 17.63 4.22
CA LYS A 85 12.88 16.91 4.90
C LYS A 85 12.47 15.48 5.22
N ALA A 86 11.21 15.24 5.60
CA ALA A 86 10.70 13.89 5.81
C ALA A 86 10.78 13.01 4.55
N LEU A 87 10.40 13.54 3.38
CA LEU A 87 10.48 12.82 2.10
C LEU A 87 11.93 12.59 1.65
N LEU A 88 12.83 13.57 1.86
CA LEU A 88 14.27 13.40 1.60
C LEU A 88 14.88 12.33 2.51
N PHE A 89 14.52 12.32 3.79
CA PHE A 89 14.95 11.30 4.75
C PHE A 89 14.44 9.91 4.36
N SER A 90 13.18 9.81 3.92
CA SER A 90 12.62 8.57 3.38
C SER A 90 13.44 8.03 2.20
N ASN A 91 13.86 8.89 1.26
CA ASN A 91 14.74 8.49 0.15
C ASN A 91 16.10 7.96 0.62
N ILE A 92 16.70 8.57 1.64
CA ILE A 92 17.95 8.06 2.24
C ILE A 92 17.73 6.65 2.80
N LEU A 93 16.62 6.43 3.52
CA LEU A 93 16.27 5.09 4.04
C LEU A 93 16.05 4.08 2.92
N TYR A 94 15.34 4.43 1.84
CA TYR A 94 15.21 3.54 0.67
C TYR A 94 16.57 3.15 0.12
N ALA A 95 17.47 4.11 -0.11
CA ALA A 95 18.80 3.85 -0.62
C ALA A 95 19.59 2.91 0.32
N MET A 96 19.56 3.15 1.63
CA MET A 96 20.19 2.28 2.63
C MET A 96 19.64 0.84 2.57
N GLY A 97 18.32 0.68 2.45
CA GLY A 97 17.69 -0.64 2.34
C GLY A 97 18.11 -1.39 1.07
N TYR A 98 18.13 -0.73 -0.09
CA TYR A 98 18.58 -1.32 -1.35
C TYR A 98 20.07 -1.67 -1.35
N ILE A 99 20.92 -0.81 -0.78
CA ILE A 99 22.35 -1.10 -0.61
C ILE A 99 22.53 -2.32 0.30
N THR A 100 21.71 -2.48 1.34
CA THR A 100 21.76 -3.65 2.23
C THR A 100 21.50 -4.95 1.46
N PHE A 101 20.55 -4.96 0.51
CA PHE A 101 20.34 -6.12 -0.38
C PHE A 101 21.53 -6.39 -1.30
N LEU A 102 22.11 -5.34 -1.91
CA LEU A 102 23.27 -5.47 -2.80
C LEU A 102 24.51 -6.03 -2.09
N LEU A 103 24.72 -5.66 -0.83
CA LEU A 103 25.83 -6.14 0.00
C LEU A 103 25.63 -7.58 0.50
N SER A 104 24.45 -8.16 0.32
CA SER A 104 24.13 -9.51 0.80
C SER A 104 24.73 -10.59 -0.12
N GLN A 105 26.03 -10.87 0.03
CA GLN A 105 26.76 -11.83 -0.81
C GLN A 105 26.22 -13.27 -0.74
N SER A 106 25.48 -13.62 0.32
CA SER A 106 24.89 -14.95 0.49
C SER A 106 23.38 -14.92 0.77
N PHE A 107 22.71 -13.80 0.50
CA PHE A 107 21.29 -13.58 0.84
C PHE A 107 20.95 -13.99 2.28
N SER A 108 21.83 -13.72 3.24
CA SER A 108 21.62 -14.11 4.63
C SER A 108 20.25 -13.60 5.13
N PHE A 109 19.52 -14.45 5.85
CA PHE A 109 18.18 -14.12 6.34
C PHE A 109 18.15 -12.79 7.09
N SER A 110 19.16 -12.52 7.94
CA SER A 110 19.27 -11.26 8.69
C SER A 110 19.42 -10.03 7.80
N PHE A 111 20.16 -10.14 6.68
CA PHE A 111 20.31 -9.04 5.71
C PHE A 111 19.03 -8.82 4.91
N MET A 112 18.34 -9.88 4.52
CA MET A 112 17.05 -9.76 3.83
C MET A 112 16.01 -9.10 4.74
N LEU A 113 16.00 -9.51 6.02
CA LEU A 113 15.09 -9.00 7.04
C LEU A 113 15.35 -7.52 7.36
N SER A 114 16.62 -7.14 7.55
CA SER A 114 17.02 -5.77 7.88
C SER A 114 16.81 -4.82 6.71
N GLY A 115 17.22 -5.21 5.49
CA GLY A 115 16.98 -4.42 4.29
C GLY A 115 15.47 -4.16 4.07
N ARG A 116 14.63 -5.20 4.27
CA ARG A 116 13.17 -5.06 4.15
C ARG A 116 12.58 -4.16 5.23
N LEU A 117 13.08 -4.25 6.47
CA LEU A 117 12.66 -3.37 7.56
C LEU A 117 12.99 -1.90 7.26
N ILE A 118 14.22 -1.62 6.77
CA ILE A 118 14.68 -0.27 6.44
C ILE A 118 13.87 0.32 5.28
N VAL A 119 13.65 -0.45 4.20
CA VAL A 119 12.75 -0.06 3.10
C VAL A 119 11.33 0.17 3.63
N GLY A 120 10.87 -0.65 4.58
CA GLY A 120 9.58 -0.47 5.24
C GLY A 120 9.46 0.83 6.03
N LEU A 121 10.50 1.22 6.77
CA LEU A 121 10.55 2.51 7.46
C LEU A 121 10.41 3.67 6.46
N ALA A 122 11.12 3.58 5.33
CA ALA A 122 11.03 4.55 4.25
C ALA A 122 9.61 4.62 3.66
N ALA A 123 9.01 3.47 3.39
CA ALA A 123 7.67 3.32 2.86
C ALA A 123 6.59 3.88 3.77
N GLY A 124 6.65 3.61 5.07
CA GLY A 124 5.69 4.15 6.01
C GLY A 124 5.80 5.68 6.16
N VAL A 125 7.01 6.25 6.13
CA VAL A 125 7.19 7.71 6.04
C VAL A 125 6.57 8.26 4.74
N THR A 126 6.79 7.60 3.61
CA THR A 126 6.16 7.99 2.33
C THR A 126 4.64 8.00 2.42
N CYS A 127 4.03 6.92 2.92
CA CYS A 127 2.58 6.78 3.04
C CYS A 127 1.96 7.84 3.95
N ALA A 128 2.65 8.21 5.03
CA ALA A 128 2.15 9.23 5.93
C ALA A 128 2.31 10.66 5.38
N ILE A 129 3.43 10.95 4.70
CA ILE A 129 3.79 12.33 4.34
C ILE A 129 3.22 12.74 2.98
N VAL A 130 3.20 11.87 1.97
CA VAL A 130 2.78 12.24 0.60
C VAL A 130 1.33 12.74 0.56
N PRO A 131 0.33 12.04 1.12
CA PRO A 131 -1.06 12.52 1.09
C PRO A 131 -1.22 13.86 1.82
N ILE A 132 -0.55 14.04 2.96
CA ILE A 132 -0.58 15.29 3.73
C ILE A 132 0.03 16.43 2.90
N TYR A 133 1.22 16.21 2.34
CA TYR A 133 1.92 17.17 1.51
C TYR A 133 1.03 17.65 0.36
N ILE A 134 0.46 16.71 -0.40
CA ILE A 134 -0.43 16.99 -1.51
C ILE A 134 -1.69 17.74 -1.03
N SER A 135 -2.29 17.34 0.10
CA SER A 135 -3.50 17.98 0.62
C SER A 135 -3.31 19.47 0.93
N LEU A 136 -2.14 19.84 1.47
CA LEU A 136 -1.81 21.20 1.90
C LEU A 136 -1.53 22.13 0.72
N ILE A 137 -0.91 21.63 -0.34
CA ILE A 137 -0.63 22.43 -1.55
C ILE A 137 -1.82 22.50 -2.51
N SER A 138 -2.80 21.60 -2.37
CA SER A 138 -3.88 21.43 -3.35
C SER A 138 -5.00 22.46 -3.17
N PRO A 139 -5.39 23.17 -4.26
CA PRO A 139 -6.64 23.93 -4.31
C PRO A 139 -7.84 23.02 -4.05
N THR A 140 -8.88 23.56 -3.41
CA THR A 140 -10.07 22.81 -3.00
C THR A 140 -10.75 22.11 -4.19
N GLU A 141 -10.76 22.73 -5.37
CA GLU A 141 -11.44 22.22 -6.57
C GLU A 141 -10.78 20.97 -7.17
N TYR A 142 -9.46 20.82 -7.01
CA TYR A 142 -8.68 19.72 -7.60
C TYR A 142 -8.03 18.80 -6.55
N ARG A 143 -8.32 19.00 -5.26
CA ARG A 143 -7.71 18.27 -4.15
C ARG A 143 -7.88 16.76 -4.27
N GLY A 144 -9.09 16.28 -4.56
CA GLY A 144 -9.35 14.84 -4.73
C GLY A 144 -8.54 14.23 -5.89
N PHE A 145 -8.48 14.94 -7.03
CA PHE A 145 -7.67 14.51 -8.18
C PHE A 145 -6.17 14.44 -7.82
N LEU A 146 -5.61 15.47 -7.18
CA LEU A 146 -4.19 15.47 -6.82
C LEU A 146 -3.87 14.41 -5.75
N LEU A 147 -4.74 14.21 -4.77
CA LEU A 147 -4.57 13.18 -3.74
C LEU A 147 -4.52 11.76 -4.32
N SER A 148 -5.16 11.53 -5.47
CA SER A 148 -5.10 10.26 -6.18
C SER A 148 -3.70 9.89 -6.70
N PHE A 149 -2.78 10.85 -6.79
CA PHE A 149 -1.43 10.58 -7.27
C PHE A 149 -0.67 9.64 -6.34
N HIS A 150 -1.04 9.58 -5.05
CA HIS A 150 -0.44 8.64 -4.11
C HIS A 150 -0.74 7.17 -4.48
N PRO A 151 -2.00 6.70 -4.45
CA PRO A 151 -2.33 5.31 -4.85
C PRO A 151 -1.97 5.02 -6.31
N LEU A 152 -2.11 6.00 -7.22
CA LEU A 152 -1.66 5.87 -8.61
C LEU A 152 -0.16 5.60 -8.70
N GLY A 153 0.65 6.36 -7.94
CA GLY A 153 2.09 6.18 -7.86
C GLY A 153 2.47 4.79 -7.37
N ILE A 154 1.80 4.28 -6.33
CA ILE A 154 2.01 2.91 -5.84
C ILE A 154 1.77 1.88 -6.95
N ASN A 155 0.65 1.98 -7.68
CA ASN A 155 0.34 1.04 -8.76
C ASN A 155 1.31 1.13 -9.94
N ILE A 156 1.78 2.34 -10.28
CA ILE A 156 2.85 2.53 -11.28
C ILE A 156 4.14 1.85 -10.80
N GLY A 157 4.50 2.02 -9.53
CA GLY A 157 5.65 1.38 -8.91
C GLY A 157 5.59 -0.14 -8.97
N VAL A 158 4.44 -0.73 -8.57
CA VAL A 158 4.18 -2.18 -8.64
C VAL A 158 4.34 -2.68 -10.08
N THR A 159 3.77 -1.95 -11.05
CA THR A 159 3.91 -2.27 -12.48
C THR A 159 5.39 -2.26 -12.89
N PHE A 160 6.15 -1.26 -12.45
CA PHE A 160 7.56 -1.14 -12.79
C PHE A 160 8.39 -2.27 -12.18
N GLY A 161 8.15 -2.64 -10.91
CA GLY A 161 8.82 -3.78 -10.30
C GLY A 161 8.47 -5.11 -10.96
N ASN A 162 7.22 -5.32 -11.39
CA ASN A 162 6.83 -6.48 -12.19
C ASN A 162 7.51 -6.47 -13.57
N ALA A 163 7.67 -5.30 -14.22
CA ALA A 163 8.41 -5.19 -15.48
C ALA A 163 9.90 -5.54 -15.32
N LEU A 164 10.55 -5.06 -14.25
CA LEU A 164 11.95 -5.37 -13.96
C LEU A 164 12.20 -6.86 -13.75
N SER A 165 11.16 -7.60 -13.36
CA SER A 165 11.29 -9.03 -13.16
C SER A 165 11.55 -9.82 -14.44
N CYS A 166 11.21 -9.27 -15.63
CA CYS A 166 11.60 -9.83 -16.93
C CYS A 166 13.12 -9.74 -17.19
N LEU A 167 13.81 -8.83 -16.50
CA LEU A 167 15.25 -8.61 -16.64
C LEU A 167 16.06 -9.39 -15.59
N SER A 168 15.39 -10.10 -14.68
CA SER A 168 16.03 -10.79 -13.56
C SER A 168 16.35 -12.24 -13.93
N SER A 169 17.58 -12.65 -13.67
CA SER A 169 18.12 -14.01 -13.81
C SER A 169 19.24 -14.18 -12.79
N ASP A 170 19.80 -15.38 -12.67
CA ASP A 170 20.91 -15.68 -11.74
C ASP A 170 22.12 -14.76 -11.92
N ASN A 171 22.35 -14.26 -13.15
CA ASN A 171 23.44 -13.34 -13.45
C ASN A 171 23.03 -11.86 -13.41
N THR A 172 21.73 -11.56 -13.50
CA THR A 172 21.21 -10.19 -13.66
C THR A 172 20.32 -9.71 -12.50
N TRP A 173 20.21 -10.48 -11.40
CA TRP A 173 19.40 -10.14 -10.22
C TRP A 173 19.71 -8.78 -9.59
N ARG A 174 20.91 -8.22 -9.85
CA ARG A 174 21.30 -6.89 -9.38
C ARG A 174 20.67 -5.75 -10.19
N ILE A 175 20.26 -5.99 -11.44
CA ILE A 175 19.69 -4.95 -12.33
C ILE A 175 18.46 -4.30 -11.67
N PRO A 176 17.44 -5.06 -11.20
CA PRO A 176 16.29 -4.46 -10.52
C PRO A 176 16.66 -3.56 -9.32
N LEU A 177 17.68 -3.94 -8.54
CA LEU A 177 18.13 -3.16 -7.38
C LEU A 177 18.86 -1.87 -7.80
N PHE A 178 19.71 -1.92 -8.82
CA PHE A 178 20.35 -0.72 -9.36
C PHE A 178 19.33 0.22 -9.99
N THR A 179 18.35 -0.30 -10.73
CA THR A 179 17.26 0.53 -11.25
C THR A 179 16.46 1.18 -10.13
N ALA A 180 16.22 0.45 -9.03
CA ALA A 180 15.56 1.01 -7.87
C ALA A 180 16.35 2.16 -7.24
N LEU A 181 17.68 2.02 -7.10
CA LEU A 181 18.56 3.08 -6.61
C LEU A 181 18.58 4.31 -7.53
N ILE A 182 18.56 4.11 -8.85
CA ILE A 182 18.44 5.22 -9.81
C ILE A 182 17.12 5.96 -9.60
N LEU A 183 16.00 5.24 -9.45
CA LEU A 183 14.70 5.87 -9.23
C LEU A 183 14.65 6.63 -7.90
N VAL A 184 15.25 6.10 -6.84
CA VAL A 184 15.42 6.79 -5.54
C VAL A 184 16.25 8.05 -5.72
N ALA A 185 17.38 8.01 -6.44
CA ALA A 185 18.20 9.18 -6.69
C ALA A 185 17.45 10.26 -7.49
N LEU A 186 16.71 9.87 -8.53
CA LEU A 186 15.87 10.78 -9.31
C LEU A 186 14.77 11.42 -8.45
N ASN A 187 14.10 10.63 -7.59
CA ASN A 187 13.11 11.18 -6.68
C ASN A 187 13.74 12.15 -5.67
N PHE A 188 14.87 11.79 -5.07
CA PHE A 188 15.62 12.67 -4.15
C PHE A 188 15.96 14.01 -4.82
N LEU A 189 16.52 13.99 -6.04
CA LEU A 189 16.84 15.20 -6.79
C LEU A 189 15.60 16.03 -7.12
N GLY A 190 14.50 15.39 -7.54
CA GLY A 190 13.23 16.07 -7.81
C GLY A 190 12.66 16.77 -6.57
N LEU A 191 12.78 16.14 -5.41
CA LEU A 191 12.36 16.69 -4.11
C LEU A 191 13.24 17.87 -3.65
N LEU A 192 14.46 18.05 -4.16
CA LEU A 192 15.25 19.26 -3.84
C LEU A 192 14.58 20.53 -4.40
N GLY A 193 13.86 20.40 -5.52
CA GLY A 193 13.18 21.51 -6.19
C GLY A 193 11.78 21.85 -5.67
N ILE A 194 11.28 21.20 -4.62
CA ILE A 194 9.97 21.51 -4.01
C ILE A 194 10.17 22.25 -2.68
N ASP A 195 9.17 23.01 -2.25
CA ASP A 195 9.16 23.64 -0.92
C ASP A 195 8.26 22.88 0.05
N SER A 196 8.58 22.93 1.35
CA SER A 196 7.67 22.39 2.36
C SER A 196 6.52 23.37 2.57
N PRO A 197 5.25 22.95 2.45
CA PRO A 197 4.14 23.81 2.85
C PRO A 197 4.24 24.09 4.36
N GLY A 198 3.71 25.25 4.77
CA GLY A 198 3.57 25.58 6.19
C GLY A 198 2.69 24.55 6.88
N HIS A 199 3.14 24.05 8.04
CA HIS A 199 2.35 23.17 8.89
C HIS A 199 1.73 24.02 9.99
N GLU A 200 0.41 24.25 9.93
CA GLU A 200 -0.30 24.80 11.08
C GLU A 200 -0.38 23.70 12.14
N GLU A 201 0.21 23.93 13.32
CA GLU A 201 0.04 23.05 14.48
C GLU A 201 -1.45 22.97 14.81
N GLY A 202 -2.09 21.85 14.46
CA GLY A 202 -3.45 21.57 14.88
C GLY A 202 -3.54 21.56 16.40
N SER A 203 -4.56 22.23 16.95
CA SER A 203 -4.91 22.23 18.38
C SER A 203 -4.74 20.86 19.02
N SER A 204 -4.29 20.81 20.28
CA SER A 204 -4.14 19.58 21.07
C SER A 204 -5.37 18.66 20.94
N GLY A 205 -5.25 17.67 20.05
CA GLY A 205 -6.29 16.69 19.78
C GLY A 205 -6.47 15.74 20.97
N ALA A 206 -7.59 15.01 20.97
CA ALA A 206 -7.80 13.94 21.95
C ALA A 206 -6.70 12.88 21.84
N SER A 207 -6.22 12.38 22.97
CA SER A 207 -5.23 11.31 23.04
C SER A 207 -5.84 9.93 22.73
N LEU A 208 -5.00 8.91 22.55
CA LEU A 208 -5.45 7.52 22.37
C LEU A 208 -6.30 7.01 23.56
N PRO A 209 -5.94 7.26 24.83
CA PRO A 209 -6.80 6.93 25.97
C PRO A 209 -8.18 7.61 25.92
N ASP A 210 -8.25 8.87 25.48
CA ASP A 210 -9.53 9.61 25.37
C ASP A 210 -10.47 8.96 24.33
N LEU A 211 -9.88 8.35 23.29
CA LEU A 211 -10.63 7.62 22.26
C LEU A 211 -11.24 6.32 22.81
N ILE A 212 -10.47 5.57 23.61
CA ILE A 212 -10.89 4.26 24.15
C ILE A 212 -11.90 4.41 25.30
N THR A 213 -11.76 5.46 26.09
CA THR A 213 -12.67 5.76 27.21
C THR A 213 -14.03 6.30 26.74
N ASN A 214 -14.08 6.97 25.59
CA ASN A 214 -15.33 7.50 25.04
C ASN A 214 -16.21 6.40 24.39
N ASN A 215 -17.36 6.11 25.02
CA ASN A 215 -18.30 5.10 24.54
C ASN A 215 -18.81 5.32 23.11
N ARG A 216 -18.98 6.57 22.66
CA ARG A 216 -19.41 6.88 21.27
C ARG A 216 -18.28 6.64 20.27
N ALA A 217 -17.03 6.86 20.68
CA ALA A 217 -15.86 6.64 19.84
C ALA A 217 -15.56 5.15 19.61
N ARG A 218 -15.87 4.27 20.58
CA ARG A 218 -15.59 2.82 20.52
C ARG A 218 -16.12 2.14 19.26
N LYS A 219 -17.38 2.40 18.89
CA LYS A 219 -17.97 1.84 17.67
C LYS A 219 -17.27 2.37 16.42
N SER A 220 -17.00 3.67 16.39
CA SER A 220 -16.32 4.33 15.26
C SER A 220 -14.90 3.81 15.06
N ILE A 221 -14.15 3.61 16.14
CA ILE A 221 -12.77 3.10 16.04
C ILE A 221 -12.75 1.63 15.66
N PHE A 222 -13.68 0.82 16.18
CA PHE A 222 -13.83 -0.56 15.73
C PHE A 222 -14.08 -0.63 14.23
N LEU A 223 -15.03 0.16 13.70
CA LEU A 223 -15.32 0.21 12.27
C LEU A 223 -14.15 0.76 11.45
N ALA A 224 -13.46 1.81 11.91
CA ALA A 224 -12.30 2.35 11.23
C ALA A 224 -11.14 1.34 11.15
N ILE A 225 -10.83 0.65 12.25
CA ILE A 225 -9.84 -0.43 12.28
C ILE A 225 -10.24 -1.55 11.33
N LEU A 226 -11.50 -1.99 11.37
CA LEU A 226 -12.01 -3.05 10.51
C LEU A 226 -11.91 -2.68 9.02
N VAL A 227 -12.25 -1.45 8.66
CA VAL A 227 -12.10 -0.91 7.29
C VAL A 227 -10.62 -0.90 6.86
N HIS A 228 -9.70 -0.49 7.73
CA HIS A 228 -8.27 -0.54 7.44
C HIS A 228 -7.74 -1.97 7.30
N MET A 229 -8.11 -2.88 8.19
CA MET A 229 -7.69 -4.28 8.13
C MET A 229 -8.26 -4.99 6.89
N SER A 230 -9.43 -4.58 6.40
CA SER A 230 -10.05 -5.15 5.20
C SER A 230 -9.19 -5.01 3.94
N GLN A 231 -8.30 -4.01 3.88
CA GLN A 231 -7.33 -3.87 2.79
C GLN A 231 -6.44 -5.11 2.67
N HIS A 232 -5.98 -5.64 3.80
CA HIS A 232 -5.05 -6.77 3.83
C HIS A 232 -5.77 -8.11 3.93
N LEU A 233 -6.87 -8.16 4.69
CA LEU A 233 -7.72 -9.34 4.84
C LEU A 233 -8.43 -9.75 3.54
N CYS A 234 -8.43 -8.91 2.50
CA CYS A 234 -8.92 -9.30 1.19
C CYS A 234 -7.90 -10.14 0.38
N GLY A 235 -6.63 -10.22 0.81
CA GLY A 235 -5.58 -10.99 0.13
C GLY A 235 -4.67 -10.20 -0.80
N VAL A 236 -4.76 -8.86 -0.78
CA VAL A 236 -3.97 -7.99 -1.68
C VAL A 236 -2.47 -8.19 -1.53
N ASP A 237 -1.98 -8.44 -0.31
CA ASP A 237 -0.54 -8.57 -0.05
C ASP A 237 0.04 -9.79 -0.77
N TYR A 238 -0.63 -10.95 -0.64
CA TYR A 238 -0.21 -12.17 -1.32
C TYR A 238 -0.32 -12.03 -2.83
N ILE A 239 -1.46 -11.55 -3.33
CA ILE A 239 -1.71 -11.38 -4.77
C ILE A 239 -0.72 -10.39 -5.40
N THR A 240 -0.35 -9.32 -4.71
CA THR A 240 0.56 -8.30 -5.27
C THR A 240 2.02 -8.79 -5.24
N LEU A 241 2.44 -9.41 -4.14
CA LEU A 241 3.85 -9.81 -3.96
C LEU A 241 4.22 -11.11 -4.67
N PHE A 242 3.24 -12.01 -4.83
CA PHE A 242 3.42 -13.35 -5.41
C PHE A 242 2.54 -13.55 -6.65
N LEU A 243 2.25 -12.45 -7.35
CA LEU A 243 1.32 -12.41 -8.49
C LEU A 243 1.57 -13.50 -9.54
N LYS A 244 2.84 -13.77 -9.82
CA LYS A 244 3.25 -14.74 -10.85
C LYS A 244 2.98 -16.19 -10.46
N ASP A 245 2.99 -16.46 -9.16
CA ASP A 245 2.78 -17.80 -8.60
C ASP A 245 1.31 -18.23 -8.72
N LEU A 246 0.42 -17.30 -9.11
CA LEU A 246 -1.01 -17.55 -9.33
C LEU A 246 -1.34 -18.12 -10.71
N PHE A 247 -0.42 -18.04 -11.67
CA PHE A 247 -0.71 -18.44 -13.05
C PHE A 247 -0.27 -19.88 -13.32
N PRO A 248 -1.04 -20.63 -14.12
CA PRO A 248 -0.70 -22.00 -14.46
C PRO A 248 0.58 -22.03 -15.32
N SER A 249 1.32 -23.14 -15.21
CA SER A 249 2.65 -23.29 -15.82
C SER A 249 2.66 -23.34 -17.35
N ASP A 250 1.50 -23.54 -17.98
CA ASP A 250 1.30 -23.54 -19.43
C ASP A 250 1.13 -22.13 -20.02
N ILE A 251 1.02 -21.10 -19.17
CA ILE A 251 0.97 -19.71 -19.65
C ILE A 251 2.31 -19.31 -20.28
N HIS A 252 2.25 -18.62 -21.43
CA HIS A 252 3.47 -18.27 -22.18
C HIS A 252 4.52 -17.48 -21.37
N SER A 253 4.09 -16.53 -20.53
CA SER A 253 4.97 -15.85 -19.57
C SER A 253 4.16 -15.26 -18.41
N SER A 254 4.43 -15.75 -17.20
CA SER A 254 3.84 -15.23 -15.96
C SER A 254 4.26 -13.79 -15.67
N GLU A 255 5.47 -13.40 -16.08
CA GLU A 255 5.96 -12.03 -15.97
C GLU A 255 5.15 -11.06 -16.83
N VAL A 256 4.91 -11.41 -18.10
CA VAL A 256 4.12 -10.58 -19.02
C VAL A 256 2.68 -10.45 -18.50
N MET A 257 2.09 -11.53 -17.99
CA MET A 257 0.76 -11.48 -17.38
C MET A 257 0.72 -10.57 -16.14
N ALA A 258 1.72 -10.65 -15.26
CA ALA A 258 1.84 -9.78 -14.09
C ALA A 258 1.93 -8.30 -14.47
N ILE A 259 2.64 -7.96 -15.55
CA ILE A 259 2.71 -6.61 -16.10
C ILE A 259 1.32 -6.14 -16.56
N TRP A 260 0.62 -6.95 -17.35
CA TRP A 260 -0.73 -6.60 -17.85
C TRP A 260 -1.73 -6.35 -16.74
N ILE A 261 -1.74 -7.21 -15.71
CA ILE A 261 -2.62 -7.04 -14.54
C ILE A 261 -2.28 -5.77 -13.76
N SER A 262 -0.99 -5.45 -13.62
CA SER A 262 -0.56 -4.24 -12.92
C SER A 262 -0.88 -2.96 -13.72
N LEU A 263 -0.73 -2.99 -15.06
CA LEU A 263 -1.19 -1.92 -15.95
C LEU A 263 -2.70 -1.71 -15.88
N PHE A 264 -3.46 -2.81 -15.80
CA PHE A 264 -4.89 -2.75 -15.60
C PHE A 264 -5.24 -2.11 -14.24
N SER A 265 -4.49 -2.42 -13.17
CA SER A 265 -4.61 -1.75 -11.86
C SER A 265 -4.48 -0.24 -11.99
N VAL A 266 -3.42 0.23 -12.67
CA VAL A 266 -3.18 1.66 -12.94
C VAL A 266 -4.37 2.30 -13.66
N LEU A 267 -4.88 1.65 -14.71
CA LEU A 267 -6.03 2.14 -15.47
C LEU A 267 -7.29 2.27 -14.59
N VAL A 268 -7.61 1.25 -13.80
CA VAL A 268 -8.78 1.27 -12.91
C VAL A 268 -8.64 2.39 -11.88
N THR A 269 -7.46 2.58 -11.28
CA THR A 269 -7.23 3.67 -10.31
C THR A 269 -7.48 5.05 -10.94
N VAL A 270 -6.98 5.29 -12.15
CA VAL A 270 -7.19 6.56 -12.87
C VAL A 270 -8.66 6.81 -13.13
N VAL A 271 -9.40 5.78 -13.56
CA VAL A 271 -10.84 5.89 -13.84
C VAL A 271 -11.61 6.16 -12.55
N PHE A 272 -11.43 5.34 -11.51
CA PHE A 272 -12.27 5.37 -10.31
C PHE A 272 -11.96 6.50 -9.34
N THR A 273 -10.79 7.13 -9.46
CA THR A 273 -10.48 8.38 -8.74
C THR A 273 -11.60 9.42 -8.87
N LYS A 274 -12.22 9.55 -10.05
CA LYS A 274 -13.30 10.53 -10.28
C LYS A 274 -14.65 10.10 -9.69
N TYR A 275 -14.86 8.80 -9.53
CA TYR A 275 -16.16 8.24 -9.15
C TYR A 275 -16.30 8.02 -7.64
N ILE A 276 -15.20 8.02 -6.88
CA ILE A 276 -15.22 7.79 -5.43
C ILE A 276 -16.11 8.81 -4.69
N ASP A 277 -16.04 10.07 -5.10
CA ASP A 277 -16.86 11.15 -4.52
C ASP A 277 -18.30 11.16 -5.05
N LEU A 278 -18.56 10.48 -6.18
CA LEU A 278 -19.89 10.42 -6.80
C LEU A 278 -20.77 9.32 -6.21
N ILE A 279 -20.23 8.16 -5.85
CA ILE A 279 -21.05 7.00 -5.44
C ILE A 279 -21.32 7.01 -3.93
N GLY A 280 -20.32 7.37 -3.12
CA GLY A 280 -20.39 7.28 -1.65
C GLY A 280 -19.63 6.09 -1.09
N ARG A 281 -19.31 6.15 0.21
CA ARG A 281 -18.31 5.28 0.83
C ARG A 281 -18.87 3.89 1.11
N LYS A 282 -20.11 3.80 1.61
CA LYS A 282 -20.73 2.51 1.98
C LYS A 282 -21.02 1.62 0.76
N PRO A 283 -21.66 2.10 -0.32
CA PRO A 283 -21.87 1.27 -1.51
C PRO A 283 -20.57 0.80 -2.14
N LEU A 284 -19.57 1.68 -2.24
CA LEU A 284 -18.28 1.33 -2.84
C LEU A 284 -17.52 0.29 -2.03
N ILE A 285 -17.46 0.42 -0.70
CA ILE A 285 -16.72 -0.55 0.10
C ILE A 285 -17.40 -1.92 0.10
N ILE A 286 -18.74 -1.97 0.09
CA ILE A 286 -19.49 -3.23 -0.04
C ILE A 286 -19.28 -3.85 -1.43
N ALA A 287 -19.44 -3.09 -2.50
CA ALA A 287 -19.25 -3.58 -3.87
C ALA A 287 -17.81 -4.06 -4.09
N SER A 288 -16.82 -3.29 -3.62
CA SER A 288 -15.40 -3.62 -3.66
C SER A 288 -15.13 -4.96 -2.97
N SER A 289 -15.65 -5.16 -1.74
CA SER A 289 -15.48 -6.41 -1.00
C SER A 289 -16.23 -7.61 -1.60
N LEU A 290 -17.41 -7.40 -2.20
CA LEU A 290 -18.10 -8.47 -2.93
C LEU A 290 -17.31 -8.92 -4.15
N ILE A 291 -16.76 -7.98 -4.92
CA ILE A 291 -15.98 -8.28 -6.12
C ILE A 291 -14.67 -8.97 -5.74
N THR A 292 -13.93 -8.46 -4.75
CA THR A 292 -12.68 -9.12 -4.30
C THR A 292 -12.95 -10.47 -3.65
N GLY A 293 -14.03 -10.62 -2.89
CA GLY A 293 -14.46 -11.92 -2.34
C GLY A 293 -14.85 -12.92 -3.42
N THR A 294 -15.50 -12.47 -4.50
CA THR A 294 -15.80 -13.33 -5.65
C THR A 294 -14.53 -13.75 -6.37
N ALA A 295 -13.58 -12.83 -6.55
CA ALA A 295 -12.30 -13.12 -7.17
C ALA A 295 -11.45 -14.11 -6.35
N THR A 296 -11.40 -13.97 -5.03
CA THR A 296 -10.70 -14.93 -4.17
C THR A 296 -11.44 -16.27 -4.10
N ALA A 297 -12.76 -16.30 -4.22
CA ALA A 297 -13.52 -17.54 -4.39
C ALA A 297 -13.14 -18.24 -5.72
N MET A 298 -13.03 -17.49 -6.82
CA MET A 298 -12.57 -18.03 -8.10
C MET A 298 -11.15 -18.61 -7.99
N LEU A 299 -10.22 -17.88 -7.36
CA LEU A 299 -8.86 -18.38 -7.11
C LEU A 299 -8.84 -19.63 -6.23
N THR A 300 -9.74 -19.73 -5.24
CA THR A 300 -9.87 -20.92 -4.36
C THR A 300 -10.11 -22.20 -5.17
N PHE A 301 -10.94 -22.10 -6.21
CA PHE A 301 -11.31 -23.21 -7.09
C PHE A 301 -10.51 -23.25 -8.40
N ASP A 302 -9.43 -22.46 -8.49
CA ASP A 302 -8.58 -22.36 -9.69
C ASP A 302 -9.36 -21.98 -10.98
N LEU A 303 -10.43 -21.18 -10.83
CA LEU A 303 -11.29 -20.78 -11.93
C LEU A 303 -10.71 -19.58 -12.68
N TYR A 304 -10.05 -19.87 -13.81
CA TYR A 304 -9.44 -18.87 -14.69
C TYR A 304 -8.57 -17.85 -13.93
N PRO A 305 -7.43 -18.27 -13.33
CA PRO A 305 -6.67 -17.42 -12.41
C PRO A 305 -6.33 -16.02 -12.95
N PRO A 306 -5.89 -15.82 -14.22
CA PRO A 306 -5.66 -14.47 -14.74
C PRO A 306 -6.90 -13.57 -14.71
N VAL A 307 -8.07 -14.12 -15.04
CA VAL A 307 -9.36 -13.39 -15.01
C VAL A 307 -9.77 -13.10 -13.58
N ALA A 308 -9.63 -14.08 -12.67
CA ALA A 308 -9.90 -13.90 -11.25
C ALA A 308 -9.02 -12.79 -10.67
N THR A 309 -7.72 -12.75 -11.01
CA THR A 309 -6.82 -11.71 -10.52
C THR A 309 -7.11 -10.34 -11.13
N MET A 310 -7.52 -10.24 -12.40
CA MET A 310 -8.02 -8.98 -12.97
C MET A 310 -9.28 -8.50 -12.25
N LEU A 311 -10.24 -9.40 -11.96
CA LEU A 311 -11.44 -9.10 -11.19
C LEU A 311 -11.08 -8.62 -9.77
N PHE A 312 -10.11 -9.27 -9.13
CA PHE A 312 -9.60 -8.87 -7.82
C PHE A 312 -9.05 -7.44 -7.85
N VAL A 313 -8.16 -7.16 -8.80
CA VAL A 313 -7.53 -5.84 -8.95
C VAL A 313 -8.57 -4.76 -9.25
N PHE A 314 -9.57 -5.07 -10.09
CA PHE A 314 -10.70 -4.18 -10.32
C PHE A 314 -11.44 -3.90 -9.00
N GLY A 315 -11.93 -4.96 -8.33
CA GLY A 315 -12.66 -4.85 -7.07
C GLY A 315 -11.89 -4.09 -6.00
N TYR A 316 -10.59 -4.35 -5.85
CA TYR A 316 -9.75 -3.69 -4.86
C TYR A 316 -9.64 -2.18 -5.12
N ASN A 317 -9.39 -1.78 -6.37
CA ASN A 317 -9.12 -0.39 -6.72
C ASN A 317 -10.34 0.53 -6.68
N ILE A 318 -11.56 0.01 -6.81
CA ILE A 318 -12.77 0.86 -6.78
C ILE A 318 -13.17 1.33 -5.37
N GLY A 319 -12.63 0.71 -4.31
CA GLY A 319 -13.06 1.02 -2.94
C GLY A 319 -12.01 0.69 -1.88
N LEU A 320 -11.71 -0.61 -1.68
CA LEU A 320 -10.83 -1.09 -0.62
C LEU A 320 -9.45 -0.40 -0.63
N SER A 321 -8.89 -0.06 -1.78
CA SER A 321 -7.58 0.62 -1.88
C SER A 321 -7.55 2.03 -1.27
N SER A 322 -8.67 2.75 -1.31
CA SER A 322 -8.70 4.21 -1.15
C SER A 322 -9.56 4.66 0.04
N ILE A 323 -10.74 4.08 0.22
CA ILE A 323 -11.71 4.46 1.27
C ILE A 323 -11.11 4.45 2.69
N PRO A 324 -10.28 3.46 3.09
CA PRO A 324 -9.70 3.43 4.43
C PRO A 324 -8.90 4.69 4.77
N TRP A 325 -8.25 5.32 3.80
CA TRP A 325 -7.45 6.52 4.01
C TRP A 325 -8.29 7.79 4.25
N PHE A 326 -9.57 7.79 3.89
CA PHE A 326 -10.48 8.91 4.12
C PHE A 326 -11.39 8.70 5.33
N ILE A 327 -11.66 7.45 5.70
CA ILE A 327 -12.77 7.18 6.61
C ILE A 327 -12.58 7.77 8.01
N THR A 328 -11.34 7.83 8.48
CA THR A 328 -11.00 8.33 9.82
C THR A 328 -11.29 9.82 10.00
N THR A 329 -11.28 10.60 8.93
CA THR A 329 -11.65 12.03 8.97
C THR A 329 -13.15 12.25 8.78
N GLU A 330 -13.90 11.24 8.34
CA GLU A 330 -15.34 11.30 8.12
C GLU A 330 -16.14 10.69 9.29
N VAL A 331 -15.57 9.73 10.03
CA VAL A 331 -16.26 9.00 11.12
C VAL A 331 -15.85 9.43 12.54
N PHE A 332 -15.11 10.52 12.63
CA PHE A 332 -14.69 11.12 13.89
C PHE A 332 -14.83 12.64 13.83
N PRO A 333 -15.25 13.28 14.93
CA PRO A 333 -15.06 14.72 15.08
C PRO A 333 -13.58 15.10 14.90
N PRO A 334 -13.25 16.30 14.38
CA PRO A 334 -11.86 16.71 14.12
C PRO A 334 -10.90 16.52 15.30
N LYS A 335 -11.41 16.71 16.53
CA LYS A 335 -10.68 16.49 17.79
C LYS A 335 -10.08 15.07 17.91
N TYR A 336 -10.77 14.04 17.40
CA TYR A 336 -10.38 12.63 17.54
C TYR A 336 -9.75 12.03 16.28
N ALA A 337 -9.92 12.67 15.11
CA ALA A 337 -9.56 12.10 13.81
C ALA A 337 -8.07 11.72 13.70
N ASN A 338 -7.15 12.52 14.22
CA ASN A 338 -5.70 12.23 14.16
C ASN A 338 -5.34 10.97 14.97
N SER A 339 -5.78 10.89 16.24
CA SER A 339 -5.51 9.74 17.10
C SER A 339 -6.19 8.46 16.61
N ALA A 340 -7.42 8.58 16.08
CA ALA A 340 -8.11 7.48 15.42
C ALA A 340 -7.34 6.99 14.18
N GLY A 341 -6.88 7.94 13.34
CA GLY A 341 -6.08 7.66 12.16
C GLY A 341 -4.77 6.93 12.49
N LEU A 342 -4.04 7.39 13.52
CA LEU A 342 -2.81 6.73 13.97
C LEU A 342 -3.04 5.27 14.37
N LEU A 343 -4.11 4.99 15.14
CA LEU A 343 -4.43 3.63 15.57
C LEU A 343 -4.88 2.76 14.38
N ALA A 344 -5.77 3.27 13.53
CA ALA A 344 -6.31 2.52 12.40
C ALA A 344 -5.22 2.18 11.37
N VAL A 345 -4.32 3.13 11.07
CA VAL A 345 -3.15 2.89 10.20
C VAL A 345 -2.14 1.94 10.86
N SER A 346 -1.98 1.99 12.18
CA SER A 346 -1.13 0.99 12.87
C SER A 346 -1.72 -0.42 12.74
N MET A 347 -3.04 -0.58 12.86
CA MET A 347 -3.70 -1.87 12.67
C MET A 347 -3.70 -2.33 11.22
N ASN A 348 -3.73 -1.40 10.25
CA ASN A 348 -3.53 -1.67 8.83
C ASN A 348 -2.19 -2.39 8.59
N TRP A 349 -1.08 -1.76 8.95
CA TRP A 349 0.26 -2.33 8.75
C TRP A 349 0.50 -3.61 9.57
N LEU A 350 -0.04 -3.67 10.79
CA LEU A 350 0.03 -4.88 11.61
C LEU A 350 -0.70 -6.05 10.94
N SER A 351 -1.88 -5.80 10.37
CA SER A 351 -2.63 -6.83 9.64
C SER A 351 -1.90 -7.29 8.37
N ALA A 352 -1.29 -6.37 7.61
CA ALA A 352 -0.48 -6.69 6.43
C ALA A 352 0.71 -7.61 6.79
N TYR A 353 1.43 -7.25 7.86
CA TYR A 353 2.55 -8.04 8.37
C TYR A 353 2.09 -9.43 8.83
N GLY A 354 1.02 -9.48 9.64
CA GLY A 354 0.46 -10.72 10.16
C GLY A 354 -0.01 -11.66 9.05
N ILE A 355 -0.67 -11.13 8.03
CA ILE A 355 -1.15 -11.92 6.88
C ILE A 355 0.01 -12.58 6.15
N LEU A 356 1.10 -11.88 5.88
CA LEU A 356 2.24 -12.50 5.20
C LEU A 356 3.00 -13.48 6.08
N VAL A 357 3.24 -13.16 7.35
CA VAL A 357 3.95 -14.07 8.26
C VAL A 357 3.18 -15.37 8.48
N ILE A 358 1.86 -15.27 8.63
CA ILE A 358 1.01 -16.42 8.99
C ILE A 358 0.51 -17.15 7.74
N LEU A 359 0.01 -16.44 6.73
CA LEU A 359 -0.67 -17.08 5.60
C LEU A 359 0.26 -17.43 4.44
N TYR A 360 1.40 -16.76 4.24
CA TYR A 360 2.31 -17.14 3.15
C TYR A 360 2.77 -18.61 3.24
N PRO A 361 3.24 -19.13 4.40
CA PRO A 361 3.65 -20.53 4.50
C PRO A 361 2.47 -21.49 4.28
N LEU A 362 1.27 -21.07 4.66
CA LEU A 362 0.05 -21.85 4.46
C LEU A 362 -0.35 -21.89 2.98
N HIS A 363 -0.20 -20.80 2.24
CA HIS A 363 -0.39 -20.78 0.78
C HIS A 363 0.57 -21.73 0.09
N VAL A 364 1.85 -21.73 0.48
CA VAL A 364 2.83 -22.67 -0.09
C VAL A 364 2.46 -24.12 0.22
N ARG A 365 1.95 -24.39 1.43
CA ARG A 365 1.63 -25.77 1.87
C ARG A 365 0.30 -26.30 1.34
N TYR A 366 -0.74 -25.47 1.33
CA TYR A 366 -2.12 -25.88 1.04
C TYR A 366 -2.60 -25.36 -0.32
N GLY A 367 -1.83 -24.50 -0.99
CA GLY A 367 -2.16 -23.96 -2.30
C GLY A 367 -3.42 -23.08 -2.28
N ASN A 368 -4.17 -23.16 -3.37
CA ASN A 368 -5.30 -22.28 -3.66
C ASN A 368 -6.41 -22.30 -2.59
N ILE A 369 -6.56 -23.36 -1.80
CA ILE A 369 -7.58 -23.43 -0.75
C ILE A 369 -7.43 -22.29 0.27
N MET A 370 -6.24 -21.73 0.45
CA MET A 370 -6.00 -20.61 1.34
C MET A 370 -6.70 -19.32 0.91
N PHE A 371 -7.08 -19.17 -0.37
CA PHE A 371 -7.91 -18.04 -0.81
C PHE A 371 -9.34 -18.07 -0.21
N SER A 372 -9.80 -19.22 0.30
CA SER A 372 -11.07 -19.33 1.01
C SER A 372 -11.10 -18.50 2.31
N PHE A 373 -9.94 -18.32 2.95
CA PHE A 373 -9.81 -17.45 4.12
C PHE A 373 -10.18 -16.00 3.76
N TYR A 374 -9.61 -15.47 2.67
CA TYR A 374 -9.91 -14.11 2.23
C TYR A 374 -11.36 -13.96 1.78
N THR A 375 -11.90 -15.00 1.12
CA THR A 375 -13.32 -15.07 0.73
C THR A 375 -14.23 -14.93 1.95
N ALA A 376 -13.96 -15.71 3.01
CA ALA A 376 -14.72 -15.67 4.25
C ALA A 376 -14.59 -14.31 4.96
N CYS A 377 -13.38 -13.73 5.01
CA CYS A 377 -13.15 -12.40 5.55
C CYS A 377 -13.95 -11.33 4.81
N MET A 378 -13.98 -11.36 3.47
CA MET A 378 -14.76 -10.42 2.67
C MET A 378 -16.27 -10.61 2.84
N GLY A 379 -16.76 -11.84 2.91
CA GLY A 379 -18.17 -12.12 3.20
C GLY A 379 -18.62 -11.58 4.57
N LEU A 380 -17.83 -11.83 5.61
CA LEU A 380 -18.08 -11.29 6.95
C LEU A 380 -18.04 -9.75 6.95
N PHE A 381 -17.02 -9.17 6.31
CA PHE A 381 -16.85 -7.73 6.24
C PHE A 381 -18.00 -7.04 5.51
N VAL A 382 -18.51 -7.61 4.40
CA VAL A 382 -19.71 -7.14 3.69
C VAL A 382 -20.91 -7.11 4.64
N GLY A 383 -21.15 -8.18 5.40
CA GLY A 383 -22.21 -8.23 6.39
C GLY A 383 -22.07 -7.12 7.43
N LEU A 384 -20.89 -6.98 8.04
CA LEU A 384 -20.62 -5.95 9.05
C LEU A 384 -20.82 -4.53 8.49
N MET A 385 -20.35 -4.24 7.27
CA MET A 385 -20.53 -2.93 6.64
C MET A 385 -21.99 -2.67 6.24
N ALA A 386 -22.71 -3.69 5.77
CA ALA A 386 -24.12 -3.57 5.43
C ALA A 386 -24.98 -3.17 6.65
N PHE A 387 -24.74 -3.78 7.81
CA PHE A 387 -25.55 -3.57 9.01
C PHE A 387 -25.06 -2.45 9.93
N LEU A 388 -23.75 -2.30 10.12
CA LEU A 388 -23.21 -1.43 11.18
C LEU A 388 -22.70 -0.08 10.67
N PHE A 389 -22.23 -0.03 9.42
CA PHE A 389 -21.60 1.14 8.85
C PHE A 389 -22.63 2.06 8.19
N ARG A 390 -22.55 3.35 8.47
CA ARG A 390 -23.42 4.39 7.94
C ARG A 390 -22.69 5.17 6.85
N GLU A 391 -23.42 5.49 5.78
CA GLU A 391 -22.90 6.34 4.71
C GLU A 391 -22.44 7.70 5.25
N THR A 392 -21.28 8.16 4.81
CA THR A 392 -20.58 9.37 5.26
C THR A 392 -20.53 10.47 4.21
N LYS A 393 -20.77 10.15 2.92
CA LYS A 393 -20.78 11.12 1.83
C LYS A 393 -21.68 12.31 2.14
N ASN A 394 -21.12 13.52 1.99
CA ASN A 394 -21.79 14.80 2.19
C ASN A 394 -22.37 15.00 3.60
N LYS A 395 -21.83 14.31 4.61
CA LYS A 395 -22.20 14.50 6.01
C LYS A 395 -21.09 15.20 6.79
N THR A 396 -21.47 15.92 7.83
CA THR A 396 -20.52 16.48 8.80
C THR A 396 -19.83 15.35 9.56
N PRO A 397 -18.50 15.40 9.75
CA PRO A 397 -17.78 14.35 10.48
C PRO A 397 -18.32 14.15 11.91
N ASP A 398 -18.75 12.93 12.21
CA ASP A 398 -19.25 12.50 13.52
C ASP A 398 -19.08 10.98 13.69
N PHE A 399 -19.25 10.49 14.92
CA PHE A 399 -19.18 9.08 15.24
C PHE A 399 -20.27 8.23 14.52
N GLN A 400 -19.96 6.96 14.24
CA GLN A 400 -20.78 5.99 13.48
C GLN A 400 -22.00 5.40 14.20
#